data_AF-A0A660MA52-F1
#
_entry.id   AF-A0A660MA52-F1
#
_cell.length_a   1.000
_cell.length_b   1.000
_cell.length_c   1.000
_cell.angle_alpha   90.00
_cell.angle_beta   90.00
_cell.angle_gamma   90.00
#
_symmetry.space_group_name_H-M   'P 1'
#
loop_
_entity.id
_entity.type
_entity.pdbx_description
1 polymer ?
#
loop_
_entity_poly.entity_id
_entity_poly.type
_entity_poly.pdbx_seq_one_letter_code
_entity_poly.pdbx_strand_id
1 'polypeptide(L)'
;ILATIAQFSIEQFMPLLNHIDDVTDQLEDTMIRTPDNRQLQQLFVYKRQLADLRKVVLPLMNVLNGLSNGRYALFDKKCAVYVRDSYDYAWRVHELIDTMRDLLTSALDMYLSVVSNRMND
;
A
#
# COMPACT_ATOMS: atom_id res chain seq x y z
N ILE A 1 -19.73 1.62 -15.08
CA ILE A 1 -20.16 2.43 -13.91
C ILE A 1 -19.58 1.88 -12.62
N LEU A 2 -20.01 0.72 -12.10
CA LEU A 2 -19.47 0.14 -10.85
C LEU A 2 -17.95 -0.07 -10.86
N ALA A 3 -17.40 -0.72 -11.90
CA ALA A 3 -15.96 -0.92 -12.05
C ALA A 3 -15.19 0.41 -12.11
N THR A 4 -15.71 1.38 -12.85
CA THR A 4 -15.13 2.72 -12.97
C THR A 4 -15.12 3.49 -11.65
N ILE A 5 -16.20 3.39 -10.85
CA ILE A 5 -16.29 4.03 -9.53
C ILE A 5 -15.31 3.37 -8.56
N ALA A 6 -15.22 2.04 -8.59
CA ALA A 6 -14.26 1.27 -7.80
C ALA A 6 -12.82 1.71 -8.12
N GLN A 7 -12.46 1.75 -9.40
CA GLN A 7 -11.15 2.18 -9.84
C GLN A 7 -10.85 3.63 -9.44
N PHE A 8 -11.76 4.57 -9.71
CA PHE A 8 -11.59 5.96 -9.30
C PHE A 8 -11.40 6.12 -7.78
N SER A 9 -12.09 5.30 -6.98
CA SER A 9 -11.93 5.30 -5.52
C SER A 9 -10.54 4.81 -5.10
N ILE A 10 -9.98 3.82 -5.79
CA ILE A 10 -8.61 3.34 -5.54
C ILE A 10 -7.57 4.36 -6.01
N GLU A 11 -7.79 5.02 -7.15
CA GLU A 11 -6.89 6.03 -7.72
C GLU A 11 -6.62 7.18 -6.74
N GLN A 12 -7.59 7.52 -5.89
CA GLN A 12 -7.42 8.53 -4.84
C GLN A 12 -6.38 8.15 -3.76
N PHE A 13 -6.00 6.88 -3.65
CA PHE A 13 -4.95 6.44 -2.73
C PHE A 13 -3.54 6.62 -3.29
N MET A 14 -3.37 6.79 -4.61
CA MET A 14 -2.03 6.93 -5.22
C MET A 14 -1.22 8.11 -4.66
N PRO A 15 -1.77 9.32 -4.47
CA PRO A 15 -1.01 10.41 -3.86
C PRO A 15 -0.52 10.09 -2.45
N LEU A 16 -1.31 9.35 -1.67
CA LEU A 16 -0.90 8.91 -0.33
C LEU A 16 0.21 7.87 -0.40
N LEU A 17 0.10 6.90 -1.31
CA LEU A 17 1.14 5.87 -1.50
C LEU A 17 2.46 6.47 -1.94
N ASN A 18 2.43 7.38 -2.92
CA ASN A 18 3.62 8.10 -3.37
C ASN A 18 4.24 8.94 -2.24
N HIS A 19 3.41 9.59 -1.40
CA HIS A 19 3.90 10.33 -0.26
C HIS A 19 4.56 9.43 0.79
N ILE A 20 3.99 8.24 1.05
CA ILE A 20 4.57 7.26 1.97
C ILE A 20 5.91 6.75 1.43
N ASP A 21 6.00 6.50 0.13
CA ASP A 21 7.24 6.09 -0.56
C ASP A 21 8.34 7.15 -0.37
N ASP A 22 8.07 8.40 -0.76
CA ASP A 22 9.00 9.54 -0.62
C ASP A 22 9.48 9.73 0.83
N VAL A 23 8.58 9.57 1.81
CA VAL A 23 8.95 9.74 3.22
C VAL A 23 9.71 8.52 3.74
N THR A 24 9.43 7.32 3.25
CA THR A 24 10.17 6.11 3.63
C THR A 24 11.63 6.23 3.22
N ASP A 25 11.89 6.66 1.98
CA ASP A 25 13.26 6.94 1.49
C ASP A 25 13.99 7.97 2.36
N GLN A 26 13.32 9.07 2.71
CA GLN A 26 13.89 10.10 3.59
C GLN A 26 14.15 9.59 5.02
N LEU A 27 13.30 8.72 5.54
CA LEU A 27 13.46 8.15 6.87
C LEU A 27 14.67 7.22 6.91
N GLU A 28 14.86 6.37 5.88
CA GLU A 28 16.04 5.49 5.79
C GLU A 28 17.36 6.30 5.84
N ASP A 29 17.46 7.36 5.05
CA ASP A 29 18.65 8.22 5.03
C ASP A 29 18.88 8.93 6.38
N THR A 30 17.83 9.47 6.98
CA THR A 30 17.94 10.29 8.19
C THR A 30 18.12 9.46 9.47
N MET A 31 17.57 8.25 9.53
CA MET A 31 17.71 7.35 10.69
C MET A 31 19.13 6.86 10.88
N ILE A 32 19.88 6.61 9.79
CA ILE A 32 21.29 6.23 9.85
C ILE A 32 22.13 7.37 10.45
N ARG A 33 21.87 8.61 10.02
CA ARG A 33 22.69 9.78 10.40
C ARG A 33 22.32 10.28 11.80
N THR A 34 21.03 10.44 12.07
CA THR A 34 20.49 11.07 13.27
C THR A 34 19.18 10.39 13.67
N PRO A 35 19.23 9.21 14.32
CA PRO A 35 18.03 8.52 14.78
C PRO A 35 17.28 9.36 15.82
N ASP A 36 15.98 9.51 15.63
CA ASP A 36 15.05 10.25 16.50
C ASP A 36 13.75 9.46 16.71
N ASN A 37 13.18 9.57 17.91
CA ASN A 37 11.89 8.96 18.26
C ASN A 37 10.73 9.47 17.38
N ARG A 38 10.83 10.69 16.82
CA ARG A 38 9.81 11.21 15.89
C ARG A 38 9.76 10.41 14.60
N GLN A 39 10.91 10.00 14.07
CA GLN A 39 11.01 9.16 12.87
C GLN A 39 10.35 7.79 13.11
N LEU A 40 10.58 7.21 14.30
CA LEU A 40 9.93 5.97 14.72
C LEU A 40 8.40 6.10 14.78
N GLN A 41 7.89 7.20 15.35
CA GLN A 41 6.45 7.46 15.38
C GLN A 41 5.86 7.61 13.97
N GLN A 42 6.58 8.28 13.06
CA GLN A 42 6.16 8.41 11.65
C GLN A 42 6.06 7.05 10.96
N LEU A 43 7.06 6.16 11.11
CA LEU A 43 6.99 4.79 10.57
C LEU A 43 5.73 4.05 11.03
N PHE A 44 5.39 4.12 12.33
CA PHE A 44 4.20 3.46 12.85
C PHE A 44 2.89 4.05 12.29
N VAL A 45 2.84 5.36 12.08
CA VAL A 45 1.69 6.02 11.46
C VAL A 45 1.49 5.50 10.03
N TYR A 46 2.55 5.48 9.22
CA TYR A 46 2.45 4.99 7.83
C TYR A 46 2.14 3.50 7.75
N LYS A 47 2.74 2.68 8.62
CA LYS A 47 2.44 1.24 8.70
C LYS A 47 0.96 0.99 9.00
N ARG A 48 0.35 1.82 9.86
CA ARG A 48 -1.09 1.78 10.15
C ARG A 48 -1.92 2.24 8.96
N GLN A 49 -1.55 3.33 8.29
CA GLN A 49 -2.25 3.82 7.11
C GLN A 49 -2.25 2.77 5.98
N LEU A 50 -1.10 2.15 5.68
CA LEU A 50 -1.02 1.07 4.70
C LEU A 50 -1.87 -0.15 5.09
N ALA A 51 -1.90 -0.51 6.38
CA ALA A 51 -2.77 -1.58 6.87
C ALA A 51 -4.26 -1.26 6.68
N ASP A 52 -4.65 0.00 6.90
CA ASP A 52 -6.03 0.45 6.68
C ASP A 52 -6.39 0.50 5.19
N LEU A 53 -5.47 0.93 4.31
CA LEU A 53 -5.64 0.84 2.86
C LEU A 53 -5.84 -0.60 2.40
N ARG A 54 -5.03 -1.54 2.92
CA ARG A 54 -5.15 -2.96 2.57
C ARG A 54 -6.54 -3.53 2.90
N LYS A 55 -7.12 -3.13 4.05
CA LYS A 55 -8.48 -3.55 4.45
C LYS A 55 -9.55 -3.09 3.47
N VAL A 56 -9.30 -2.06 2.68
CA VAL A 56 -10.23 -1.53 1.67
C VAL A 56 -9.94 -2.13 0.28
N VAL A 57 -8.67 -2.14 -0.14
CA VAL A 57 -8.26 -2.59 -1.47
C VAL A 57 -8.47 -4.08 -1.67
N LEU A 58 -8.16 -4.91 -0.67
CA LEU A 58 -8.25 -6.38 -0.80
C LEU A 58 -9.70 -6.87 -1.04
N PRO A 59 -10.72 -6.45 -0.26
CA PRO A 59 -12.11 -6.80 -0.56
C PRO A 59 -12.56 -6.34 -1.95
N LEU A 60 -12.14 -5.14 -2.37
CA LEU A 60 -12.49 -4.60 -3.68
C LEU A 60 -11.90 -5.42 -4.82
N MET A 61 -10.62 -5.80 -4.70
CA MET A 61 -9.93 -6.70 -5.63
C MET A 61 -10.65 -8.05 -5.74
N ASN A 62 -11.09 -8.61 -4.61
CA ASN A 62 -11.85 -9.87 -4.60
C ASN A 62 -13.20 -9.77 -5.32
N VAL A 63 -13.91 -8.65 -5.16
CA VAL A 63 -15.17 -8.39 -5.86
C VAL A 63 -14.92 -8.25 -7.37
N LEU A 64 -13.92 -7.47 -7.76
CA LEU A 64 -13.55 -7.28 -9.17
C LEU A 64 -13.12 -8.60 -9.83
N ASN A 65 -12.40 -9.46 -9.11
CA ASN A 65 -12.03 -10.79 -9.58
C ASN A 65 -13.26 -11.71 -9.77
N GLY A 66 -14.24 -11.64 -8.87
CA GLY A 66 -15.49 -12.38 -9.02
C GLY A 66 -16.30 -11.91 -10.24
N LEU A 67 -16.32 -10.61 -10.47
CA LEU A 67 -17.01 -9.98 -11.59
C LEU A 67 -16.32 -10.29 -12.94
N SER A 68 -14.98 -10.26 -12.99
CA SER A 68 -14.20 -10.53 -14.22
C SER A 68 -14.28 -11.98 -14.68
N ASN A 69 -14.45 -12.93 -13.75
CA ASN A 69 -14.55 -14.36 -14.04
C ASN A 69 -15.99 -14.84 -14.35
N GLY A 70 -16.95 -13.91 -14.51
CA GLY A 70 -18.33 -14.27 -14.88
C GLY A 70 -19.09 -15.02 -13.79
N ARG A 71 -18.68 -14.87 -12.52
CA ARG A 71 -19.30 -15.54 -11.36
C ARG A 71 -20.75 -15.09 -11.11
N TYR A 72 -21.18 -14.00 -11.75
CA TYR A 72 -22.51 -13.42 -11.64
C TYR A 72 -23.18 -13.38 -13.03
N ALA A 73 -24.30 -14.08 -13.17
CA ALA A 73 -25.03 -14.22 -14.44
C ALA A 73 -25.56 -12.88 -15.03
N LEU A 74 -25.53 -11.81 -14.24
CA LEU A 74 -25.95 -10.45 -14.63
C LEU A 74 -24.92 -9.68 -15.48
N PHE A 75 -23.70 -10.20 -15.69
CA PHE A 75 -22.65 -9.50 -16.41
C PHE A 75 -22.37 -10.11 -17.79
N ASP A 76 -22.57 -9.34 -18.86
CA ASP A 76 -22.23 -9.71 -20.23
C ASP A 76 -20.70 -9.75 -20.44
N LYS A 77 -20.22 -10.55 -21.39
CA LYS A 77 -18.79 -10.73 -21.71
C LYS A 77 -18.07 -9.42 -22.02
N LYS A 78 -18.77 -8.43 -22.59
CA LYS A 78 -18.22 -7.08 -22.82
C LYS A 78 -17.91 -6.33 -21.53
N CYS A 79 -18.74 -6.50 -20.49
CA CYS A 79 -18.50 -5.89 -19.18
C CYS A 79 -17.31 -6.52 -18.45
N ALA A 80 -17.05 -7.82 -18.67
CA ALA A 80 -15.93 -8.53 -18.05
C ALA A 80 -14.56 -7.93 -18.44
N VAL A 81 -14.43 -7.36 -19.64
CA VAL A 81 -13.19 -6.70 -20.09
C VAL A 81 -12.90 -5.45 -19.27
N TYR A 82 -13.87 -4.55 -19.11
CA TYR A 82 -13.69 -3.33 -18.30
C TYR A 82 -13.44 -3.63 -16.82
N VAL A 83 -14.08 -4.67 -16.28
CA VAL A 83 -13.84 -5.11 -14.90
C VAL A 83 -12.43 -5.67 -14.73
N ARG A 84 -11.89 -6.35 -15.76
CA ARG A 84 -10.51 -6.86 -15.73
C ARG A 84 -9.50 -5.74 -15.62
N ASP A 85 -9.66 -4.65 -16.36
CA ASP A 85 -8.76 -3.50 -16.26
C ASP A 85 -8.76 -2.91 -14.84
N SER A 86 -9.94 -2.78 -14.22
CA SER A 86 -10.06 -2.32 -12.83
C SER A 86 -9.49 -3.32 -11.82
N TYR A 87 -9.63 -4.62 -12.07
CA TYR A 87 -8.99 -5.67 -11.26
C TYR A 87 -7.46 -5.57 -11.34
N ASP A 88 -6.90 -5.44 -12.55
CA ASP A 88 -5.47 -5.31 -12.77
C ASP A 88 -4.91 -4.06 -12.08
N TYR A 89 -5.67 -2.95 -12.10
CA TYR A 89 -5.32 -1.74 -11.36
C TYR A 89 -5.34 -1.98 -9.84
N ALA A 90 -6.41 -2.56 -9.30
CA ALA A 90 -6.52 -2.88 -7.87
C ALA A 90 -5.41 -3.82 -7.39
N TRP A 91 -5.04 -4.80 -8.22
CA TRP A 91 -3.92 -5.70 -7.98
C TRP A 91 -2.60 -4.94 -7.87
N ARG A 92 -2.30 -4.04 -8.81
CA ARG A 92 -1.07 -3.23 -8.75
C ARG A 92 -1.00 -2.40 -7.47
N VAL A 93 -2.11 -1.81 -7.05
CA VAL A 93 -2.16 -1.03 -5.81
C VAL A 93 -1.99 -1.92 -4.58
N HIS A 94 -2.57 -3.12 -4.59
CA HIS A 94 -2.34 -4.11 -3.53
C HIS A 94 -0.85 -4.49 -3.42
N GLU A 95 -0.18 -4.77 -4.53
CA GLU A 95 1.25 -5.09 -4.56
C GLU A 95 2.11 -3.91 -4.07
N LEU A 96 1.76 -2.68 -4.43
CA LEU A 96 2.46 -1.48 -3.95
C LEU A 96 2.31 -1.31 -2.43
N ILE A 97 1.10 -1.52 -1.89
CA ILE A 97 0.87 -1.49 -0.45
C ILE A 97 1.73 -2.54 0.26
N ASP A 98 1.82 -3.76 -0.28
CA ASP A 98 2.61 -4.83 0.31
C ASP A 98 4.11 -4.52 0.27
N THR A 99 4.61 -4.01 -0.86
CA THR A 99 5.99 -3.54 -1.01
C THR A 99 6.34 -2.45 0.02
N MET A 100 5.49 -1.42 0.14
CA MET A 100 5.72 -0.32 1.10
C MET A 100 5.74 -0.80 2.55
N ARG A 101 4.93 -1.80 2.89
CA ARG A 101 4.92 -2.37 4.25
C ARG A 101 6.22 -3.11 4.56
N ASP A 102 6.81 -3.76 3.57
CA ASP A 102 8.08 -4.47 3.71
C ASP A 102 9.24 -3.47 3.86
N LEU A 103 9.23 -2.37 3.09
CA LEU A 103 10.19 -1.27 3.23
C LEU A 103 10.10 -0.61 4.61
N LEU A 104 8.91 -0.22 5.07
CA LEU A 104 8.73 0.35 6.41
C LEU A 104 9.17 -0.61 7.54
N THR A 105 9.05 -1.92 7.32
CA THR A 105 9.52 -2.91 8.29
C THR A 105 11.05 -2.99 8.27
N SER A 106 11.66 -2.94 7.10
CA SER A 106 13.12 -2.89 6.94
C SER A 106 13.71 -1.61 7.56
N ALA A 107 13.08 -0.45 7.36
CA ALA A 107 13.46 0.82 7.99
C ALA A 107 13.37 0.76 9.53
N LEU A 108 12.35 0.09 10.07
CA LEU A 108 12.22 -0.12 11.52
C LEU A 108 13.36 -0.98 12.08
N ASP A 109 13.68 -2.08 11.42
CA ASP A 109 14.77 -2.97 11.84
C ASP A 109 16.13 -2.25 11.77
N MET A 110 16.35 -1.44 10.73
CA MET A 110 17.52 -0.59 10.59
C MET A 110 17.62 0.42 11.74
N TYR A 111 16.52 1.11 12.08
CA TYR A 111 16.48 2.05 13.20
C TYR A 111 16.89 1.38 14.52
N LEU A 112 16.32 0.21 14.82
CA LEU A 112 16.64 -0.54 16.05
C LEU A 112 18.12 -0.95 16.09
N SER A 113 18.69 -1.36 14.95
CA SER A 113 20.11 -1.69 14.83
C SER A 113 21.02 -0.47 15.10
N VAL A 114 20.73 0.69 14.49
CA VAL A 114 21.51 1.92 14.68
C VAL A 114 21.47 2.40 16.13
N VAL A 115 20.29 2.37 16.76
CA VAL A 115 20.14 2.76 18.17
C VAL A 115 20.88 1.78 19.08
N SER A 116 20.77 0.47 18.83
CA SER A 116 21.47 -0.54 19.63
C SER A 116 22.99 -0.40 19.54
N ASN A 117 23.55 -0.13 18.35
CA ASN A 117 24.98 0.07 18.18
C ASN A 117 25.48 1.29 18.98
N ARG A 118 24.74 2.41 18.95
CA ARG A 118 25.08 3.61 19.73
C ARG A 118 24.96 3.43 21.25
N MET A 119 24.17 2.48 21.72
CA MET A 119 24.08 2.16 23.15
C MET A 119 25.22 1.24 23.62
N ASN A 120 25.83 0.50 22.71
CA ASN A 120 26.93 -0.43 22.99
C ASN A 120 28.32 0.20 22.81
N ASP A 121 28.42 1.32 22.07
CA ASP A 121 29.61 2.18 21.98
C ASP A 121 29.70 3.16 23.17
#